data_AF-A0A0F9DIV7-F1
#
_entry.id   AF-A0A0F9DIV7-F1
#
_cell.length_a   1.000
_cell.length_b   1.000
_cell.length_c   1.000
_cell.angle_alpha   90.00
_cell.angle_beta   90.00
_cell.angle_gamma   90.00
#
_symmetry.space_group_name_H-M   'P 1'
#
loop_
_entity.id
_entity.type
_entity.pdbx_description
1 polymer ?
#
loop_
_entity_poly.entity_id
_entity_poly.type
_entity_poly.pdbx_seq_one_letter_code
_entity_poly.pdbx_strand_id
1 'polypeptide(L)'
;FDPSVLETRFREIAFLNQGLKIVLEDEIKNKKQEFSYSGGLIEFVKWINESKENLHKPIYFKREIKDLVIEIAIQYTQSYKESIFGFVNTINTVEGGTHISGFKTALTRVINEYAKKSRALKNESFTGDDAREGLTAIISIKIPNPQFEGQTKTKLGNSDIKGFVDSVVTSSLSEFFEENPTVIKKIISKVLDSAKARLAAKRAKDLIRRKNAFSLGGLPGKLADCSKKSSEETELYLVEGESAGGCFSGDTRVALADGRNLSFEELVTEHNQGKENFCYTIKDNGNVGLAKIESPRITKKNVEVVKVILDNNEEIICTPDHKFMLRDGTYKQAHSLTKKDSLMPLHKRISKIGGRITIEGYEMVWDQNKKWIFTHMLSDEHNLGKGVYSETQGNVRHHIDFNKLNNNPTNIIRVSKEGHLILHTEHLEKTLHREDIKEKSRGGK
;
A
#
# COMPACT_ATOMS: atom_id res chain seq x y z
N PHE A 1 -11.35 -11.64 16.38
CA PHE A 1 -11.85 -11.63 14.99
C PHE A 1 -11.90 -10.19 14.50
N ASP A 2 -11.64 -9.95 13.22
CA ASP A 2 -11.88 -8.64 12.63
C ASP A 2 -13.39 -8.51 12.30
N PRO A 3 -14.13 -7.59 12.95
CA PRO A 3 -15.56 -7.42 12.69
C PRO A 3 -15.86 -7.09 11.23
N SER A 4 -15.01 -6.31 10.55
CA SER A 4 -15.25 -5.87 9.18
C SER A 4 -15.30 -7.02 8.16
N VAL A 5 -14.46 -8.04 8.37
CA VAL A 5 -14.42 -9.25 7.56
C VAL A 5 -15.70 -10.07 7.77
N LEU A 6 -16.16 -10.20 9.01
CA LEU A 6 -17.39 -10.90 9.36
C LEU A 6 -18.63 -10.17 8.82
N GLU A 7 -18.72 -8.86 9.01
CA GLU A 7 -19.80 -8.00 8.52
C GLU A 7 -19.95 -8.13 7.01
N THR A 8 -18.84 -8.09 6.27
CA THR A 8 -18.83 -8.28 4.81
C THR A 8 -19.35 -9.66 4.45
N ARG A 9 -18.84 -10.72 5.09
CA ARG A 9 -19.20 -12.10 4.76
C ARG A 9 -20.66 -12.42 5.06
N PHE A 10 -21.19 -11.99 6.20
CA PHE A 10 -22.59 -12.20 6.56
C PHE A 10 -23.53 -11.42 5.65
N ARG A 11 -23.15 -10.20 5.25
CA ARG A 11 -23.91 -9.42 4.26
C ARG A 11 -24.00 -10.14 2.91
N GLU A 12 -22.88 -10.66 2.40
CA GLU A 12 -22.86 -11.48 1.17
C GLU A 12 -23.81 -12.69 1.27
N ILE A 13 -23.74 -13.45 2.37
CA ILE A 13 -24.58 -14.63 2.58
C ILE A 13 -26.06 -14.25 2.63
N ALA A 14 -26.41 -13.15 3.30
CA ALA A 14 -27.77 -12.66 3.36
C ALA A 14 -28.30 -12.22 1.98
N PHE A 15 -27.46 -11.61 1.14
CA PHE A 15 -27.84 -11.30 -0.26
C PHE A 15 -28.02 -12.55 -1.13
N LEU A 16 -27.18 -13.57 -0.94
CA LEU A 16 -27.22 -14.81 -1.73
C LEU A 16 -28.41 -15.71 -1.34
N ASN A 17 -29.01 -15.49 -0.17
CA ASN A 17 -30.12 -16.26 0.36
C ASN A 17 -31.28 -15.33 0.72
N GLN A 18 -32.14 -15.08 -0.27
CA GLN A 18 -33.32 -14.23 -0.10
C GLN A 18 -34.15 -14.67 1.13
N GLY A 19 -34.41 -13.72 2.03
CA GLY A 19 -35.18 -13.96 3.26
C GLY A 19 -34.39 -14.52 4.44
N LEU A 20 -33.09 -14.83 4.30
CA LEU A 20 -32.25 -15.20 5.43
C LEU A 20 -31.98 -13.97 6.31
N LYS A 21 -32.21 -14.11 7.63
CA LYS A 21 -31.83 -13.12 8.64
C LYS A 21 -30.59 -13.59 9.37
N ILE A 22 -29.52 -12.81 9.33
CA ILE A 22 -28.28 -13.05 10.09
C ILE A 22 -28.12 -11.91 11.11
N VAL A 23 -27.85 -12.27 12.36
CA VAL A 23 -27.60 -11.32 13.44
C VAL A 23 -26.15 -11.49 13.89
N LEU A 24 -25.34 -10.43 13.76
CA LEU A 24 -23.98 -10.37 14.27
C LEU A 24 -23.98 -9.52 15.54
N GLU A 25 -23.52 -10.11 16.65
CA GLU A 25 -23.40 -9.46 17.95
C GLU A 25 -21.95 -9.52 18.42
N ASP A 26 -21.36 -8.34 18.63
CA ASP A 26 -20.05 -8.16 19.24
C ASP A 26 -20.28 -7.81 20.72
N GLU A 27 -20.15 -8.82 21.59
CA GLU A 27 -20.35 -8.69 23.04
C GLU A 27 -19.32 -7.77 23.71
N ILE A 28 -18.10 -7.66 23.15
CA ILE A 28 -17.03 -6.83 23.70
C ILE A 28 -17.36 -5.34 23.50
N LYS A 29 -17.90 -5.01 22.33
CA LYS A 29 -18.28 -3.62 21.98
C LYS A 29 -19.76 -3.32 22.19
N ASN A 30 -20.53 -4.30 22.67
CA ASN A 30 -21.98 -4.25 22.78
C ASN A 30 -22.65 -3.74 21.48
N LYS A 31 -22.16 -4.22 20.33
CA LYS A 31 -22.61 -3.79 18.99
C LYS A 31 -23.39 -4.93 18.34
N LYS A 32 -24.63 -4.65 17.93
CA LYS A 32 -25.48 -5.60 17.21
C LYS A 32 -25.79 -5.08 15.81
N GLN A 33 -25.68 -5.96 14.82
CA GLN A 33 -26.05 -5.68 13.43
C GLN A 33 -26.89 -6.82 12.87
N GLU A 34 -27.90 -6.46 12.08
CA GLU A 34 -28.79 -7.42 11.43
C GLU A 34 -28.68 -7.28 9.91
N PHE A 35 -28.59 -8.42 9.23
CA PHE A 35 -28.53 -8.53 7.77
C PHE A 35 -29.73 -9.36 7.30
N SER A 36 -30.63 -8.73 6.54
CA SER A 36 -31.76 -9.41 5.90
C SER A 36 -32.15 -8.66 4.65
N TYR A 37 -32.16 -9.35 3.51
CA TYR A 37 -32.36 -8.74 2.20
C TYR A 37 -33.37 -9.56 1.39
N SER A 38 -34.48 -8.93 0.99
CA SER A 38 -35.53 -9.58 0.22
C SER A 38 -35.24 -9.59 -1.29
N GLY A 39 -34.55 -8.57 -1.81
CA GLY A 39 -34.26 -8.42 -3.24
C GLY A 39 -33.02 -9.18 -3.73
N GLY A 40 -32.37 -9.96 -2.86
CA GLY A 40 -31.29 -10.87 -3.21
C GLY A 40 -30.15 -10.22 -4.01
N LEU A 41 -29.81 -10.80 -5.16
CA LEU A 41 -28.71 -10.31 -6.00
C LEU A 41 -28.95 -8.90 -6.56
N ILE A 42 -30.20 -8.46 -6.71
CA ILE A 42 -30.52 -7.10 -7.18
C ILE A 42 -30.07 -6.07 -6.14
N GLU A 43 -30.34 -6.32 -4.87
CA GLU A 43 -29.86 -5.47 -3.77
C GLU A 43 -28.35 -5.56 -3.61
N PHE A 44 -27.77 -6.75 -3.85
CA PHE A 44 -26.32 -6.93 -3.78
C PHE A 44 -25.59 -6.05 -4.81
N VAL A 45 -26.02 -6.07 -6.07
CA VAL A 45 -25.43 -5.22 -7.11
C VAL A 45 -25.60 -3.73 -6.78
N LYS A 46 -26.78 -3.32 -6.28
CA LYS A 46 -27.02 -1.93 -5.85
C LYS A 46 -26.09 -1.51 -4.73
N TRP A 47 -25.87 -2.39 -3.74
CA TRP A 47 -24.97 -2.14 -2.62
C TRP A 47 -23.51 -1.96 -3.10
N ILE A 48 -23.02 -2.83 -3.99
CA ILE A 48 -21.68 -2.70 -4.58
C ILE A 48 -21.52 -1.40 -5.38
N ASN A 49 -22.61 -0.90 -5.96
CA ASN A 49 -22.63 0.29 -6.80
C ASN A 49 -23.14 1.54 -6.06
N GLU A 50 -23.26 1.53 -4.73
CA GLU A 50 -23.82 2.64 -3.97
C GLU A 50 -23.06 3.96 -4.19
N SER A 51 -21.73 3.88 -4.32
CA SER A 51 -20.86 5.03 -4.60
C SER A 51 -20.61 5.31 -6.09
N LYS A 52 -21.24 4.56 -6.99
CA LYS A 52 -20.99 4.63 -8.44
C LYS A 52 -22.21 5.21 -9.17
N GLU A 53 -21.94 5.94 -10.25
CA GLU A 53 -23.00 6.45 -11.12
C GLU A 53 -23.48 5.34 -12.07
N ASN A 54 -24.74 4.91 -11.89
CA ASN A 54 -25.34 3.78 -12.61
C ASN A 54 -25.94 4.20 -13.96
N LEU A 55 -25.66 3.45 -15.03
CA LEU A 55 -26.19 3.76 -16.37
C LEU A 55 -27.66 3.34 -16.56
N HIS A 56 -28.06 2.27 -15.87
CA HIS A 56 -29.39 1.68 -15.95
C HIS A 56 -29.74 0.92 -14.65
N LYS A 57 -31.00 0.49 -14.53
CA LYS A 57 -31.45 -0.39 -13.43
C LYS A 57 -30.79 -1.77 -13.54
N PRO A 58 -30.54 -2.50 -12.44
CA PRO A 58 -29.96 -3.84 -12.50
C PRO A 58 -30.76 -4.78 -13.40
N ILE A 59 -30.06 -5.54 -14.24
CA ILE A 59 -30.62 -6.62 -15.05
C ILE A 59 -30.46 -7.89 -14.22
N TYR A 60 -31.53 -8.65 -14.09
CA TYR A 60 -31.55 -9.86 -13.28
C TYR A 60 -32.24 -10.98 -14.04
N PHE A 61 -31.67 -12.18 -13.95
CA PHE A 61 -32.30 -13.39 -14.46
C PHE A 61 -31.87 -14.60 -13.64
N LYS A 62 -32.82 -15.52 -13.49
CA LYS A 62 -32.65 -16.80 -12.81
C LYS A 62 -33.17 -17.91 -13.71
N ARG A 63 -32.38 -18.96 -13.93
CA ARG A 63 -32.77 -20.15 -14.68
C ARG A 63 -32.42 -21.40 -13.87
N GLU A 64 -33.33 -22.37 -13.90
CA GLU A 64 -33.17 -23.68 -13.28
C GLU A 64 -33.14 -24.72 -14.40
N ILE A 65 -32.05 -25.49 -14.47
CA ILE A 65 -31.81 -26.52 -15.48
C ILE A 65 -31.50 -27.81 -14.73
N LYS A 66 -32.47 -28.72 -14.62
CA LYS A 66 -32.36 -29.92 -13.78
C LYS A 66 -31.99 -29.52 -12.34
N ASP A 67 -30.84 -29.95 -11.84
CA ASP A 67 -30.33 -29.65 -10.49
C ASP A 67 -29.36 -28.45 -10.44
N LEU A 68 -29.21 -27.73 -11.55
CA LEU A 68 -28.37 -26.53 -11.67
C LEU A 68 -29.25 -25.27 -11.62
N VAL A 69 -29.00 -24.41 -10.63
CA VAL A 69 -29.60 -23.06 -10.57
C VAL A 69 -28.53 -22.05 -10.96
N ILE A 70 -28.83 -21.20 -11.94
CA ILE A 70 -27.97 -20.07 -12.34
C ILE A 70 -28.76 -18.79 -12.07
N GLU A 71 -28.21 -17.94 -11.21
CA GLU A 71 -28.79 -16.66 -10.83
C GLU A 71 -27.76 -15.55 -11.04
N ILE A 72 -28.08 -14.56 -11.86
CA ILE A 72 -27.13 -13.52 -12.26
C ILE A 72 -27.81 -12.15 -12.17
N ALA A 73 -27.08 -11.19 -11.59
CA ALA A 73 -27.44 -9.78 -11.60
C ALA A 73 -26.29 -8.95 -12.19
N ILE A 74 -26.60 -8.06 -13.13
CA ILE A 74 -25.61 -7.18 -13.78
C ILE A 74 -26.05 -5.73 -13.79
N GLN A 75 -25.10 -4.81 -13.67
CA GLN A 75 -25.32 -3.38 -13.83
C GLN A 75 -24.06 -2.68 -14.33
N TYR A 76 -24.19 -1.89 -15.40
CA TYR A 76 -23.11 -1.02 -15.86
C TYR A 76 -23.16 0.33 -15.15
N THR A 77 -21.97 0.87 -14.89
CA THR A 77 -21.74 2.17 -14.26
C THR A 77 -20.84 3.04 -15.14
N GLN A 78 -20.67 4.31 -14.80
CA GLN A 78 -19.71 5.19 -15.48
C GLN A 78 -18.25 4.82 -15.16
N SER A 79 -17.98 3.98 -14.16
CA SER A 79 -16.62 3.58 -13.75
C SER A 79 -15.83 2.90 -14.88
N TYR A 80 -14.50 2.96 -14.80
CA TYR A 80 -13.60 2.22 -15.68
C TYR A 80 -13.24 0.82 -15.15
N LYS A 81 -13.56 0.51 -13.88
CA LYS A 81 -13.21 -0.77 -13.26
C LYS A 81 -14.30 -1.82 -13.50
N GLU A 82 -13.92 -3.04 -13.86
CA GLU A 82 -14.80 -4.21 -13.80
C GLU A 82 -14.90 -4.74 -12.36
N SER A 83 -16.05 -5.30 -11.99
CA SER A 83 -16.30 -5.90 -10.67
C SER A 83 -17.18 -7.13 -10.83
N ILE A 84 -16.57 -8.30 -11.00
CA ILE A 84 -17.29 -9.56 -11.25
C ILE A 84 -17.05 -10.50 -10.08
N PHE A 85 -18.14 -10.89 -9.41
CA PHE A 85 -18.11 -11.75 -8.24
C PHE A 85 -18.81 -13.07 -8.57
N GLY A 86 -18.11 -14.18 -8.35
CA GLY A 86 -18.62 -15.53 -8.58
C GLY A 86 -18.88 -16.26 -7.28
N PHE A 87 -20.02 -16.93 -7.20
CA PHE A 87 -20.42 -17.74 -6.05
C PHE A 87 -20.91 -19.11 -6.50
N VAL A 88 -20.47 -20.15 -5.82
CA VAL A 88 -20.89 -21.54 -6.03
C VAL A 88 -21.37 -22.08 -4.69
N ASN A 89 -22.66 -22.41 -4.57
CA ASN A 89 -23.25 -22.84 -3.30
C ASN A 89 -22.90 -21.88 -2.13
N THR A 90 -23.00 -20.56 -2.36
CA THR A 90 -22.63 -19.46 -1.43
C THR A 90 -21.13 -19.24 -1.16
N ILE A 91 -20.26 -20.11 -1.68
CA ILE A 91 -18.80 -19.98 -1.56
C ILE A 91 -18.30 -18.99 -2.62
N ASN A 92 -17.54 -17.99 -2.21
CA ASN A 92 -16.93 -17.01 -3.12
C ASN A 92 -15.75 -17.64 -3.86
N THR A 93 -15.84 -17.72 -5.19
CA THR A 93 -14.76 -18.17 -6.06
C THR A 93 -13.90 -16.98 -6.48
N VAL A 94 -12.96 -16.59 -5.61
CA VAL A 94 -12.11 -15.40 -5.80
C VAL A 94 -11.20 -15.47 -7.03
N GLU A 95 -10.78 -16.67 -7.44
CA GLU A 95 -10.02 -16.91 -8.69
C GLU A 95 -10.94 -17.21 -9.88
N GLY A 96 -12.25 -17.24 -9.66
CA GLY A 96 -13.28 -17.44 -10.66
C GLY A 96 -13.50 -18.91 -11.01
N GLY A 97 -13.40 -19.25 -12.29
CA GLY A 97 -13.67 -20.62 -12.76
C GLY A 97 -14.57 -20.66 -14.00
N THR A 98 -15.13 -21.84 -14.24
CA THR A 98 -15.87 -22.14 -15.47
C THR A 98 -17.16 -21.32 -15.62
N HIS A 99 -17.87 -21.04 -14.53
CA HIS A 99 -19.06 -20.17 -14.51
C HIS A 99 -18.74 -18.72 -14.88
N ILE A 100 -17.69 -18.12 -14.29
CA ILE A 100 -17.26 -16.76 -14.64
C ILE A 100 -16.80 -16.71 -16.10
N SER A 101 -16.05 -17.73 -16.54
CA SER A 101 -15.54 -17.80 -17.91
C SER A 101 -16.68 -17.89 -18.93
N GLY A 102 -17.69 -18.72 -18.66
CA GLY A 102 -18.90 -18.83 -19.49
C GLY A 102 -19.67 -17.52 -19.57
N PHE A 103 -19.85 -16.83 -18.44
CA PHE A 103 -20.46 -15.50 -18.40
C PHE A 103 -19.67 -14.48 -19.23
N LYS A 104 -18.35 -14.38 -19.05
CA LYS A 104 -17.50 -13.43 -19.77
C LYS A 104 -17.56 -13.65 -21.29
N THR A 105 -17.51 -14.91 -21.73
CA THR A 105 -17.61 -15.27 -23.15
C THR A 105 -18.98 -14.88 -23.71
N ALA A 106 -20.07 -15.28 -23.06
CA ALA A 106 -21.43 -15.01 -23.52
C ALA A 106 -21.74 -13.51 -23.58
N LEU A 107 -21.40 -12.75 -22.53
CA LEU A 107 -21.60 -11.30 -22.49
C LEU A 107 -20.91 -10.59 -23.67
N THR A 108 -19.65 -10.94 -23.92
CA THR A 108 -18.86 -10.36 -25.01
C THR A 108 -19.49 -10.67 -26.37
N ARG A 109 -19.98 -11.91 -26.55
CA ARG A 109 -20.64 -12.34 -27.79
C ARG A 109 -21.95 -11.58 -28.01
N VAL A 110 -22.84 -11.53 -27.02
CA VAL A 110 -24.14 -10.84 -27.12
C VAL A 110 -23.95 -9.36 -27.46
N ILE A 111 -23.06 -8.65 -26.76
CA ILE A 111 -22.81 -7.23 -27.02
C ILE A 111 -22.29 -7.02 -28.45
N ASN A 112 -21.36 -7.86 -28.92
CA ASN A 112 -20.86 -7.78 -30.29
C ASN A 112 -21.94 -8.05 -31.34
N GLU A 113 -22.80 -9.05 -31.13
CA GLU A 113 -23.91 -9.35 -32.05
C GLU A 113 -24.88 -8.16 -32.17
N TYR A 114 -25.25 -7.55 -31.06
CA TYR A 114 -26.08 -6.33 -31.06
C TYR A 114 -25.40 -5.14 -31.72
N ALA A 115 -24.12 -4.93 -31.46
CA ALA A 115 -23.37 -3.84 -32.05
C ALA A 115 -23.18 -3.99 -33.57
N LYS A 116 -23.10 -5.24 -34.07
CA LYS A 116 -23.10 -5.54 -35.51
C LYS A 116 -24.46 -5.24 -36.14
N LYS A 117 -25.55 -5.71 -35.52
CA LYS A 117 -26.93 -5.44 -35.99
C LYS A 117 -27.24 -3.95 -36.06
N SER A 118 -26.82 -3.18 -35.06
CA SER A 118 -27.06 -1.72 -34.97
C SER A 118 -26.13 -0.87 -35.85
N ARG A 119 -25.21 -1.48 -36.62
CA ARG A 119 -24.17 -0.79 -37.42
C ARG A 119 -23.30 0.19 -36.60
N ALA A 120 -23.25 0.00 -35.28
CA ALA A 120 -22.40 0.78 -34.37
C ALA A 120 -20.91 0.43 -34.55
N LEU A 121 -20.62 -0.79 -34.99
CA LEU A 121 -19.29 -1.28 -35.32
C LEU A 121 -18.92 -0.92 -36.77
N LYS A 122 -17.95 -0.03 -36.95
CA LYS A 122 -17.41 0.33 -38.28
C LYS A 122 -16.16 -0.46 -38.70
N ASN A 123 -15.35 -0.96 -37.76
CA ASN A 123 -14.04 -1.55 -38.04
C ASN A 123 -13.79 -2.88 -37.29
N GLU A 124 -13.36 -2.83 -36.03
CA GLU A 124 -12.96 -4.00 -35.22
C GLU A 124 -14.04 -4.38 -34.21
N SER A 125 -14.22 -5.68 -33.97
CA SER A 125 -15.10 -6.20 -32.90
C SER A 125 -14.61 -5.78 -31.51
N PHE A 126 -15.53 -5.68 -30.56
CA PHE A 126 -15.18 -5.42 -29.17
C PHE A 126 -14.46 -6.62 -28.57
N THR A 127 -13.38 -6.34 -27.84
CA THR A 127 -12.70 -7.33 -27.01
C THR A 127 -13.51 -7.60 -25.75
N GLY A 128 -13.15 -8.66 -25.03
CA GLY A 128 -13.80 -8.96 -23.76
C GLY A 128 -13.60 -7.85 -22.71
N ASP A 129 -12.45 -7.19 -22.73
CA ASP A 129 -12.14 -6.11 -21.78
C ASP A 129 -13.00 -4.87 -22.08
N ASP A 130 -13.15 -4.52 -23.36
CA ASP A 130 -14.05 -3.44 -23.78
C ASP A 130 -15.49 -3.69 -23.29
N ALA A 131 -15.95 -4.93 -23.42
CA ALA A 131 -17.31 -5.33 -23.06
C ALA A 131 -17.57 -5.28 -21.55
N ARG A 132 -16.54 -5.40 -20.70
CA ARG A 132 -16.68 -5.50 -19.24
C ARG A 132 -16.28 -4.23 -18.49
N GLU A 133 -15.79 -3.20 -19.19
CA GLU A 133 -15.46 -1.93 -18.56
C GLU A 133 -16.67 -1.33 -17.82
N GLY A 134 -16.50 -1.03 -16.53
CA GLY A 134 -17.55 -0.47 -15.67
C GLY A 134 -18.71 -1.41 -15.35
N LEU A 135 -18.60 -2.69 -15.71
CA LEU A 135 -19.56 -3.72 -15.36
C LEU A 135 -19.40 -4.13 -13.90
N THR A 136 -20.51 -4.19 -13.19
CA THR A 136 -20.64 -4.96 -11.96
C THR A 136 -21.55 -6.16 -12.20
N ALA A 137 -21.08 -7.36 -11.88
CA ALA A 137 -21.84 -8.61 -12.07
C ALA A 137 -21.70 -9.51 -10.84
N ILE A 138 -22.82 -10.03 -10.37
CA ILE A 138 -22.88 -11.10 -9.35
C ILE A 138 -23.39 -12.35 -10.03
N ILE A 139 -22.60 -13.42 -10.00
CA ILE A 139 -22.90 -14.71 -10.65
C ILE A 139 -22.98 -15.76 -9.55
N SER A 140 -24.19 -16.20 -9.21
CA SER A 140 -24.42 -17.23 -8.21
C SER A 140 -24.93 -18.50 -8.88
N ILE A 141 -24.24 -19.62 -8.66
CA ILE A 141 -24.70 -20.93 -9.11
C ILE A 141 -24.94 -21.86 -7.93
N LYS A 142 -25.95 -22.71 -8.03
CA LYS A 142 -26.20 -23.82 -7.10
C LYS A 142 -26.11 -25.14 -7.85
N ILE A 143 -25.22 -26.02 -7.40
CA ILE A 143 -24.95 -27.33 -8.03
C ILE A 143 -24.74 -28.43 -6.99
N PRO A 144 -25.14 -29.67 -7.27
CA PRO A 144 -25.02 -30.78 -6.32
C PRO A 144 -23.57 -31.21 -6.09
N ASN A 145 -22.76 -31.32 -7.14
CA ASN A 145 -21.39 -31.86 -7.08
C ASN A 145 -20.35 -30.84 -7.58
N PRO A 146 -20.06 -29.77 -6.82
CA PRO A 146 -19.06 -28.79 -7.19
C PRO A 146 -17.64 -29.38 -7.09
N GLN A 147 -16.86 -29.21 -8.15
CA GLN A 147 -15.45 -29.56 -8.24
C GLN A 147 -14.63 -28.27 -8.23
N PHE A 148 -13.76 -28.10 -7.25
CA PHE A 148 -12.89 -26.93 -7.15
C PHE A 148 -11.42 -27.29 -7.43
N GLU A 149 -10.67 -26.34 -7.97
CA GLU A 149 -9.21 -26.44 -8.03
C GLU A 149 -8.64 -26.18 -6.63
N GLY A 150 -8.02 -27.19 -6.03
CA GLY A 150 -7.42 -27.09 -4.70
C GLY A 150 -8.41 -27.03 -3.52
N GLN A 151 -7.86 -27.08 -2.31
CA GLN A 151 -8.65 -27.14 -1.07
C GLN A 151 -9.31 -25.80 -0.70
N THR A 152 -8.71 -24.68 -1.10
CA THR A 152 -9.18 -23.33 -0.77
C THR A 152 -10.48 -22.94 -1.49
N LYS A 153 -10.97 -23.79 -2.41
CA LYS A 153 -12.24 -23.61 -3.16
C LYS A 153 -12.32 -22.26 -3.88
N THR A 154 -11.17 -21.75 -4.32
CA THR A 154 -11.06 -20.42 -4.94
C THR A 154 -11.52 -20.40 -6.39
N LYS A 155 -11.51 -21.56 -7.07
CA LYS A 155 -11.83 -21.68 -8.49
C LYS A 155 -12.66 -22.91 -8.82
N LEU A 156 -13.75 -22.72 -9.59
CA LEU A 156 -14.61 -23.82 -10.06
C LEU A 156 -14.02 -24.52 -11.30
N GLY A 157 -13.94 -25.85 -11.25
CA GLY A 157 -13.36 -26.71 -12.28
C GLY A 157 -14.35 -27.53 -13.13
N ASN A 158 -15.65 -27.57 -12.80
CA ASN A 158 -16.66 -28.30 -13.60
C ASN A 158 -16.74 -27.73 -15.03
N SER A 159 -16.23 -28.47 -16.03
CA SER A 159 -16.06 -27.99 -17.41
C SER A 159 -17.38 -27.73 -18.14
N ASP A 160 -18.40 -28.52 -17.83
CA ASP A 160 -19.77 -28.46 -18.33
C ASP A 160 -20.50 -27.17 -17.91
N ILE A 161 -20.21 -26.64 -16.72
CA ILE A 161 -20.83 -25.40 -16.21
C ILE A 161 -20.56 -24.20 -17.13
N LYS A 162 -19.41 -24.16 -17.80
CA LYS A 162 -19.10 -23.09 -18.77
C LYS A 162 -20.16 -23.01 -19.87
N GLY A 163 -20.56 -24.16 -20.43
CA GLY A 163 -21.56 -24.23 -21.50
C GLY A 163 -22.97 -23.86 -21.03
N PHE A 164 -23.36 -24.32 -19.84
CA PHE A 164 -24.66 -23.99 -19.27
C PHE A 164 -24.80 -22.48 -18.99
N VAL A 165 -23.80 -21.88 -18.32
CA VAL A 165 -23.82 -20.44 -18.04
C VAL A 165 -23.79 -19.63 -19.33
N ASP A 166 -22.95 -20.02 -20.30
CA ASP A 166 -22.88 -19.33 -21.59
C ASP A 166 -24.23 -19.30 -22.32
N SER A 167 -24.94 -20.44 -22.35
CA SER A 167 -26.27 -20.56 -22.96
C SER A 167 -27.34 -19.71 -22.24
N VAL A 168 -27.39 -19.78 -20.90
CA VAL A 168 -28.34 -19.01 -20.07
C VAL A 168 -28.13 -17.52 -20.22
N VAL A 169 -26.88 -17.07 -20.18
CA VAL A 169 -26.53 -15.64 -20.32
C VAL A 169 -26.87 -15.15 -21.72
N THR A 170 -26.56 -15.94 -22.75
CA THR A 170 -26.82 -15.57 -24.15
C THR A 170 -28.32 -15.41 -24.40
N SER A 171 -29.13 -16.39 -24.01
CA SER A 171 -30.58 -16.35 -24.17
C SER A 171 -31.20 -15.18 -23.38
N SER A 172 -30.90 -15.09 -22.09
CA SER A 172 -31.53 -14.11 -21.19
C SER A 172 -31.13 -12.67 -21.52
N LEU A 173 -29.86 -12.40 -21.85
CA LEU A 173 -29.44 -11.06 -22.25
C LEU A 173 -29.95 -10.69 -23.64
N SER A 174 -30.01 -11.64 -24.57
CA SER A 174 -30.55 -11.37 -25.90
C SER A 174 -32.02 -10.99 -25.83
N GLU A 175 -32.82 -11.75 -25.07
CA GLU A 175 -34.23 -11.46 -24.78
C GLU A 175 -34.39 -10.08 -24.11
N PHE A 176 -33.64 -9.84 -23.03
CA PHE A 176 -33.72 -8.58 -22.29
C PHE A 176 -33.37 -7.36 -23.16
N PHE A 177 -32.35 -7.45 -24.02
CA PHE A 177 -31.93 -6.34 -24.86
C PHE A 177 -32.88 -6.06 -26.03
N GLU A 178 -33.60 -7.07 -26.54
CA GLU A 178 -34.66 -6.85 -27.54
C GLU A 178 -35.82 -6.08 -26.90
N GLU A 179 -36.18 -6.43 -25.65
CA GLU A 179 -37.24 -5.74 -24.90
C GLU A 179 -36.83 -4.34 -24.41
N ASN A 180 -35.53 -4.11 -24.15
CA ASN A 180 -35.01 -2.89 -23.54
C ASN A 180 -33.95 -2.19 -24.43
N PRO A 181 -34.33 -1.70 -25.63
CA PRO A 181 -33.38 -1.12 -26.58
C PRO A 181 -32.65 0.12 -26.06
N THR A 182 -33.24 0.86 -25.12
CA THR A 182 -32.63 2.04 -24.49
C THR A 182 -31.45 1.66 -23.58
N VAL A 183 -31.50 0.50 -22.92
CA VAL A 183 -30.46 0.02 -22.02
C VAL A 183 -29.24 -0.45 -22.83
N ILE A 184 -29.45 -1.30 -23.83
CA ILE A 184 -28.35 -1.79 -24.67
C ILE A 184 -27.66 -0.67 -25.45
N LYS A 185 -28.39 0.36 -25.91
CA LYS A 185 -27.78 1.55 -26.53
C LYS A 185 -26.80 2.26 -25.60
N LYS A 186 -27.15 2.44 -24.32
CA LYS A 186 -26.25 3.03 -23.31
C LYS A 186 -25.02 2.15 -23.08
N ILE A 187 -25.20 0.84 -22.96
CA ILE A 187 -24.10 -0.12 -22.77
C ILE A 187 -23.16 -0.09 -23.98
N ILE A 188 -23.68 -0.17 -25.21
CA ILE A 188 -22.88 -0.10 -26.44
C ILE A 188 -22.11 1.22 -26.53
N SER A 189 -22.72 2.35 -26.16
CA SER A 189 -22.01 3.64 -26.13
C SER A 189 -20.79 3.60 -25.22
N LYS A 190 -20.93 3.05 -24.01
CA LYS A 190 -19.81 2.91 -23.07
C LYS A 190 -18.73 1.97 -23.60
N VAL A 191 -19.13 0.81 -24.14
CA VAL A 191 -18.21 -0.17 -24.73
C VAL A 191 -17.46 0.42 -25.94
N LEU A 192 -18.13 1.24 -26.76
CA LEU A 192 -17.50 1.97 -27.86
C LEU A 192 -16.41 2.93 -27.36
N ASP A 193 -16.66 3.66 -26.27
CA ASP A 193 -15.69 4.59 -25.73
C ASP A 193 -14.48 3.88 -25.12
N SER A 194 -14.70 2.75 -24.45
CA SER A 194 -13.63 1.84 -24.01
C SER A 194 -12.78 1.35 -25.20
N ALA A 195 -13.42 0.86 -26.25
CA ALA A 195 -12.73 0.39 -27.45
C ALA A 195 -11.94 1.50 -28.17
N LYS A 196 -12.48 2.72 -28.25
CA LYS A 196 -11.75 3.89 -28.79
C LYS A 196 -10.51 4.20 -27.95
N ALA A 197 -10.63 4.20 -26.62
CA ALA A 197 -9.51 4.44 -25.71
C ALA A 197 -8.41 3.38 -25.89
N ARG A 198 -8.79 2.10 -25.97
CA ARG A 198 -7.87 0.98 -26.26
C ARG A 198 -7.15 1.17 -27.61
N LEU A 199 -7.88 1.50 -28.67
CA LEU A 199 -7.29 1.71 -30.00
C LEU A 199 -6.36 2.92 -30.04
N ALA A 200 -6.71 4.01 -29.36
CA ALA A 200 -5.84 5.17 -29.22
C ALA A 200 -4.56 4.83 -28.46
N ALA A 201 -4.66 4.10 -27.35
CA ALA A 201 -3.52 3.63 -26.57
C ALA A 201 -2.63 2.66 -27.38
N LYS A 202 -3.22 1.76 -28.17
CA LYS A 202 -2.49 0.85 -29.06
C LYS A 202 -1.71 1.64 -30.12
N ARG A 203 -2.35 2.61 -30.79
CA ARG A 203 -1.68 3.48 -31.77
C ARG A 203 -0.53 4.27 -31.16
N ALA A 204 -0.72 4.81 -29.95
CA ALA A 204 0.33 5.50 -29.21
C ALA A 204 1.50 4.58 -28.88
N LYS A 205 1.24 3.37 -28.37
CA LYS A 205 2.27 2.35 -28.11
C LYS A 205 3.00 1.93 -29.38
N ASP A 206 2.30 1.71 -30.49
CA ASP A 206 2.90 1.32 -31.77
C ASP A 206 3.76 2.43 -32.38
N LEU A 207 3.38 3.71 -32.19
CA LEU A 207 4.20 4.87 -32.56
C LEU A 207 5.49 4.94 -31.73
N ILE A 208 5.40 4.73 -30.42
CA ILE A 208 6.56 4.68 -29.52
C ILE A 208 7.46 3.49 -29.87
N ARG A 209 6.88 2.31 -30.12
CA ARG A 209 7.63 1.09 -30.48
C ARG A 209 8.33 1.22 -31.83
N ARG A 210 7.71 1.87 -32.81
CA ARG A 210 8.36 2.20 -34.09
C ARG A 210 9.50 3.20 -33.94
N LYS A 211 9.37 4.20 -33.05
CA LYS A 211 10.48 5.10 -32.69
C LYS A 211 11.60 4.34 -31.96
N ASN A 212 11.24 3.40 -31.09
CA ASN A 212 12.19 2.60 -30.32
C ASN A 212 12.79 1.42 -31.11
N ALA A 213 12.33 1.12 -32.33
CA ALA A 213 12.93 0.08 -33.17
C ALA A 213 14.38 0.42 -33.58
N PHE A 214 14.77 1.70 -33.47
CA PHE A 214 16.15 2.18 -33.64
C PHE A 214 16.91 2.37 -32.32
N SER A 215 16.29 2.16 -31.16
CA SER A 215 16.97 2.22 -29.85
C SER A 215 17.20 0.80 -29.31
N LEU A 216 18.46 0.46 -29.01
CA LEU A 216 18.82 -0.80 -28.34
C LEU A 216 18.01 -0.98 -27.04
N GLY A 217 17.65 -2.24 -26.76
CA GLY A 217 16.62 -2.67 -25.80
C GLY A 217 16.77 -2.21 -24.35
N GLY A 218 15.64 -2.32 -23.63
CA GLY A 218 15.48 -2.04 -22.20
C GLY A 218 14.52 -0.89 -21.92
N LEU A 219 13.80 -0.94 -20.79
CA LEU A 219 13.07 0.21 -20.24
C LEU A 219 14.12 1.23 -19.77
N PRO A 220 14.30 2.38 -20.44
CA PRO A 220 15.40 3.28 -20.14
C PRO A 220 15.28 3.83 -18.70
N GLY A 221 16.32 3.62 -17.90
CA GLY A 221 16.59 4.39 -16.68
C GLY A 221 15.86 4.01 -15.40
N LYS A 222 14.89 3.09 -15.41
CA LYS A 222 14.14 2.70 -14.18
C LYS A 222 14.24 1.23 -13.79
N LEU A 223 14.46 0.35 -14.77
CA LEU A 223 14.69 -1.06 -14.52
C LEU A 223 16.19 -1.30 -14.42
N ALA A 224 16.67 -1.72 -13.26
CA ALA A 224 18.01 -2.27 -13.14
C ALA A 224 17.96 -3.75 -13.48
N ASP A 225 18.40 -4.12 -14.68
CA ASP A 225 18.42 -5.51 -15.11
C ASP A 225 19.41 -6.33 -14.28
N CYS A 226 19.02 -7.56 -13.95
CA CYS A 226 19.91 -8.56 -13.37
C CYS A 226 20.88 -9.11 -14.43
N SER A 227 22.06 -9.59 -14.00
CA SER A 227 23.07 -10.15 -14.89
C SER A 227 22.64 -11.46 -15.56
N LYS A 228 21.75 -12.22 -14.90
CA LYS A 228 21.19 -13.47 -15.41
C LYS A 228 19.95 -13.20 -16.26
N LYS A 229 19.75 -14.03 -17.30
CA LYS A 229 18.62 -13.92 -18.23
C LYS A 229 17.50 -14.96 -17.99
N SER A 230 17.77 -16.02 -17.22
CA SER A 230 16.76 -17.04 -16.92
C SER A 230 15.76 -16.54 -15.88
N SER A 231 14.47 -16.70 -16.12
CA SER A 231 13.40 -16.32 -15.17
C SER A 231 13.39 -17.15 -13.90
N GLU A 232 13.99 -18.35 -13.93
CA GLU A 232 14.03 -19.28 -12.79
C GLU A 232 15.08 -18.87 -11.74
N GLU A 233 16.06 -18.05 -12.15
CA GLU A 233 17.18 -17.61 -11.31
C GLU A 233 17.17 -16.10 -11.08
N THR A 234 16.05 -15.43 -11.39
CA THR A 234 15.93 -13.98 -11.31
C THR A 234 14.68 -13.60 -10.55
N GLU A 235 14.78 -12.50 -9.81
CA GLU A 235 13.71 -11.99 -8.95
C GLU A 235 13.46 -10.53 -9.30
N LEU A 236 12.19 -10.14 -9.35
CA LEU A 236 11.78 -8.76 -9.60
C LEU A 236 11.31 -8.13 -8.29
N TYR A 237 11.99 -7.07 -7.87
CA TYR A 237 11.62 -6.29 -6.69
C TYR A 237 10.87 -5.02 -7.11
N LEU A 238 9.65 -4.84 -6.59
CA LEU A 238 8.87 -3.60 -6.75
C LEU A 238 9.08 -2.75 -5.51
N VAL A 239 9.78 -1.62 -5.67
CA VAL A 239 10.10 -0.70 -4.58
C VAL A 239 9.35 0.62 -4.74
N GLU A 240 8.98 1.23 -3.62
CA GLU A 240 8.35 2.55 -3.58
C GLU A 240 9.40 3.63 -3.92
N GLY A 241 9.68 3.79 -5.21
CA GLY A 241 10.49 4.87 -5.77
C GLY A 241 12.01 4.61 -5.89
N GLU A 242 12.69 5.57 -6.53
CA GLU A 242 14.15 5.57 -6.77
C GLU A 242 14.98 5.69 -5.48
N SER A 243 14.35 6.02 -4.35
CA SER A 243 15.03 6.24 -3.06
C SER A 243 15.68 4.97 -2.49
N ALA A 244 15.33 3.78 -2.99
CA ALA A 244 15.93 2.50 -2.61
C ALA A 244 17.13 2.10 -3.51
N GLY A 245 17.41 2.85 -4.57
CA GLY A 245 18.52 2.60 -5.49
C GLY A 245 19.79 3.27 -5.02
N GLY A 246 20.58 2.59 -4.17
CA GLY A 246 21.72 3.16 -3.44
C GLY A 246 22.48 4.26 -4.17
N CYS A 247 22.58 5.40 -3.47
CA CYS A 247 22.88 6.68 -4.09
C CYS A 247 24.22 7.27 -3.67
N PHE A 248 24.86 6.78 -2.61
CA PHE A 248 26.09 7.35 -2.05
C PHE A 248 27.24 6.37 -2.10
N SER A 249 28.47 6.90 -2.11
CA SER A 249 29.69 6.10 -1.95
C SER A 249 29.76 5.50 -0.53
N GLY A 250 30.41 4.33 -0.41
CA GLY A 250 30.47 3.56 0.84
C GLY A 250 31.11 4.30 2.02
N ASP A 251 32.04 5.22 1.74
CA ASP A 251 32.72 6.08 2.69
C ASP A 251 31.88 7.27 3.18
N THR A 252 30.71 7.52 2.58
CA THR A 252 29.82 8.60 3.00
C THR A 252 29.29 8.34 4.40
N ARG A 253 29.47 9.32 5.31
CA ARG A 253 29.07 9.22 6.71
C ARG A 253 27.63 9.67 6.93
N VAL A 254 26.93 8.94 7.79
CA VAL A 254 25.55 9.21 8.20
C VAL A 254 25.56 9.56 9.68
N ALA A 255 24.94 10.70 10.03
CA ALA A 255 24.75 11.09 11.42
C ALA A 255 23.66 10.22 12.08
N LEU A 256 24.02 9.56 13.18
CA LEU A 256 23.13 8.66 13.90
C LEU A 256 22.52 9.32 15.13
N ALA A 257 21.37 8.78 15.55
CA ALA A 257 20.65 9.23 16.73
C ALA A 257 21.44 8.99 18.04
N ASP A 258 22.37 8.04 18.05
CA ASP A 258 23.22 7.74 19.21
C ASP A 258 24.45 8.67 19.35
N GLY A 259 24.55 9.68 18.50
CA GLY A 259 25.63 10.67 18.49
C GLY A 259 26.85 10.29 17.64
N ARG A 260 26.90 9.06 17.12
CA ARG A 260 27.98 8.61 16.23
C ARG A 260 27.75 9.06 14.78
N ASN A 261 28.81 9.08 14.00
CA ASN A 261 28.76 9.28 12.54
C ASN A 261 29.47 8.11 11.88
N LEU A 262 28.72 7.21 11.26
CA LEU A 262 29.26 5.99 10.63
C LEU A 262 29.19 6.07 9.12
N SER A 263 30.19 5.54 8.42
CA SER A 263 30.12 5.35 6.98
C SER A 263 29.04 4.31 6.61
N PHE A 264 28.60 4.30 5.35
CA PHE A 264 27.72 3.22 4.88
C PHE A 264 28.39 1.86 5.05
N GLU A 265 29.70 1.73 4.83
CA GLU A 265 30.44 0.47 5.05
C GLU A 265 30.39 -0.01 6.52
N GLU A 266 30.57 0.91 7.47
CA GLU A 266 30.44 0.62 8.90
C GLU A 266 29.00 0.25 9.26
N LEU A 267 28.01 0.92 8.67
CA LEU A 267 26.59 0.62 8.86
C LEU A 267 26.20 -0.77 8.32
N VAL A 268 26.74 -1.19 7.17
CA VAL A 268 26.57 -2.57 6.67
C VAL A 268 27.16 -3.56 7.67
N THR A 269 28.34 -3.27 8.20
CA THR A 269 29.02 -4.12 9.17
C THR A 269 28.20 -4.27 10.46
N GLU A 270 27.74 -3.16 11.04
CA GLU A 270 26.89 -3.18 12.24
C GLU A 270 25.53 -3.86 11.99
N HIS A 271 24.93 -3.65 10.82
CA HIS A 271 23.68 -4.31 10.45
C HIS A 271 23.83 -5.84 10.40
N ASN A 272 24.92 -6.33 9.83
CA ASN A 272 25.23 -7.77 9.78
C ASN A 272 25.49 -8.37 11.18
N GLN A 273 25.86 -7.53 12.15
CA GLN A 273 25.99 -7.92 13.56
C GLN A 273 24.65 -7.84 14.32
N GLY A 274 23.54 -7.50 13.65
CA GLY A 274 22.21 -7.39 14.24
C GLY A 274 21.96 -6.09 14.99
N LYS A 275 22.83 -5.09 14.85
CA LYS A 275 22.69 -3.81 15.55
C LYS A 275 21.69 -2.88 14.85
N GLU A 276 20.84 -2.25 15.65
CA GLU A 276 19.83 -1.31 15.16
C GLU A 276 20.35 0.13 15.17
N ASN A 277 20.52 0.70 13.97
CA ASN A 277 20.95 2.08 13.77
C ASN A 277 19.80 2.94 13.28
N PHE A 278 19.76 4.19 13.75
CA PHE A 278 18.71 5.16 13.43
C PHE A 278 19.34 6.47 12.97
N CYS A 279 18.80 7.05 11.90
CA CYS A 279 19.24 8.31 11.32
C CYS A 279 18.14 9.37 11.35
N TYR A 280 18.53 10.60 11.08
CA TYR A 280 17.61 11.73 10.93
C TYR A 280 16.91 11.69 9.57
N THR A 281 15.62 12.02 9.56
CA THR A 281 14.81 12.12 8.35
C THR A 281 13.90 13.35 8.41
N ILE A 282 13.28 13.70 7.29
CA ILE A 282 12.20 14.68 7.21
C ILE A 282 10.89 13.92 7.01
N LYS A 283 9.92 14.14 7.89
CA LYS A 283 8.57 13.58 7.81
C LYS A 283 7.76 14.30 6.74
N ASP A 284 6.64 13.70 6.32
CA ASP A 284 5.74 14.28 5.32
C ASP A 284 5.18 15.66 5.70
N ASN A 285 5.11 15.95 7.00
CA ASN A 285 4.72 17.26 7.53
C ASN A 285 5.86 18.30 7.55
N GLY A 286 7.03 17.96 7.01
CA GLY A 286 8.23 18.78 6.98
C GLY A 286 9.07 18.73 8.27
N ASN A 287 8.62 18.06 9.33
CA ASN A 287 9.35 18.05 10.60
C ASN A 287 10.51 17.07 10.58
N VAL A 288 11.56 17.37 11.33
CA VAL A 288 12.64 16.41 11.57
C VAL A 288 12.10 15.23 12.39
N GLY A 289 12.50 14.02 12.00
CA GLY A 289 12.19 12.76 12.68
C GLY A 289 13.38 11.83 12.74
N LEU A 290 13.17 10.67 13.36
CA LEU A 290 14.11 9.54 13.32
C LEU A 290 13.51 8.38 12.54
N ALA A 291 14.34 7.73 11.73
CA ALA A 291 14.01 6.53 10.99
C ALA A 291 15.06 5.44 11.25
N LYS A 292 14.62 4.18 11.26
CA LYS A 292 15.52 3.02 11.31
C LYS A 292 16.24 2.90 9.98
N ILE A 293 17.54 2.63 10.01
CA ILE A 293 18.31 2.32 8.81
C ILE A 293 18.03 0.86 8.46
N GLU A 294 17.26 0.66 7.39
CA GLU A 294 16.82 -0.68 6.97
C GLU A 294 17.70 -1.22 5.83
N SER A 295 18.24 -2.43 6.04
CA SER A 295 18.99 -3.20 5.04
C SER A 295 20.06 -2.41 4.27
N PRO A 296 20.99 -1.70 4.96
CA PRO A 296 22.11 -1.04 4.30
C PRO A 296 22.94 -2.10 3.56
N ARG A 297 23.23 -1.85 2.28
CA ARG A 297 23.98 -2.77 1.41
C ARG A 297 24.53 -2.06 0.17
N ILE A 298 25.51 -2.69 -0.47
CA ILE A 298 25.98 -2.26 -1.79
C ILE A 298 24.92 -2.62 -2.83
N THR A 299 24.46 -1.62 -3.58
CA THR A 299 23.44 -1.81 -4.64
C THR A 299 24.03 -1.75 -6.05
N LYS A 300 25.17 -1.09 -6.24
CA LYS A 300 25.80 -0.83 -7.54
C LYS A 300 27.33 -0.92 -7.41
N LYS A 301 28.02 -1.36 -8.46
CA LYS A 301 29.50 -1.36 -8.57
C LYS A 301 29.90 -0.76 -9.92
N ASN A 302 31.05 -0.09 -9.99
CA ASN A 302 31.59 0.51 -11.22
C ASN A 302 30.59 1.44 -11.94
N VAL A 303 29.90 2.28 -11.18
CA VAL A 303 28.92 3.23 -11.72
C VAL A 303 29.52 4.63 -11.82
N GLU A 304 29.03 5.41 -12.78
CA GLU A 304 29.32 6.83 -12.86
C GLU A 304 28.78 7.54 -11.62
N VAL A 305 29.60 8.39 -11.02
CA VAL A 305 29.30 9.17 -9.83
C VAL A 305 29.61 10.63 -10.07
N VAL A 306 28.92 11.50 -9.33
CA VAL A 306 29.22 12.92 -9.24
C VAL A 306 29.79 13.24 -7.86
N LYS A 307 30.74 14.16 -7.82
CA LYS A 307 31.27 14.74 -6.59
C LYS A 307 30.64 16.10 -6.37
N VAL A 308 29.85 16.22 -5.31
CA VAL A 308 29.27 17.49 -4.85
C VAL A 308 30.21 18.09 -3.81
N ILE A 309 30.70 19.31 -4.07
CA ILE A 309 31.58 20.05 -3.17
C ILE A 309 30.75 21.14 -2.50
N LEU A 310 30.67 21.09 -1.17
CA LEU A 310 29.93 22.06 -0.36
C LEU A 310 30.74 23.34 -0.12
N ASP A 311 30.08 24.39 0.38
CA ASP A 311 30.69 25.67 0.71
C ASP A 311 31.71 25.60 1.86
N ASN A 312 31.64 24.56 2.68
CA ASN A 312 32.62 24.22 3.72
C ASN A 312 33.78 23.33 3.21
N ASN A 313 33.89 23.10 1.90
CA ASN A 313 34.83 22.18 1.24
C ASN A 313 34.63 20.69 1.55
N GLU A 314 33.52 20.29 2.20
CA GLU A 314 33.19 18.88 2.32
C GLU A 314 32.76 18.32 0.96
N GLU A 315 33.13 17.06 0.71
CA GLU A 315 32.85 16.36 -0.53
C GLU A 315 31.84 15.25 -0.29
N ILE A 316 30.83 15.17 -1.15
CA ILE A 316 29.82 14.10 -1.14
C ILE A 316 29.84 13.42 -2.51
N ILE A 317 30.14 12.12 -2.53
CA ILE A 317 30.16 11.31 -3.75
C ILE A 317 28.85 10.53 -3.84
N CYS A 318 28.11 10.74 -4.92
CA CYS A 318 26.79 10.14 -5.11
C CYS A 318 26.50 9.83 -6.59
N THR A 319 25.45 9.06 -6.86
CA THR A 319 24.98 8.85 -8.23
C THR A 319 24.36 10.15 -8.78
N PRO A 320 24.47 10.42 -10.09
CA PRO A 320 23.98 11.66 -10.71
C PRO A 320 22.52 11.99 -10.37
N ASP A 321 21.67 10.95 -10.26
CA ASP A 321 20.23 11.00 -10.02
C ASP A 321 19.85 11.18 -8.54
N HIS A 322 20.81 11.13 -7.60
CA HIS A 322 20.55 11.31 -6.18
C HIS A 322 19.90 12.69 -5.91
N LYS A 323 18.82 12.72 -5.15
CA LYS A 323 18.08 13.95 -4.85
C LYS A 323 18.51 14.54 -3.52
N PHE A 324 19.12 15.72 -3.56
CA PHE A 324 19.37 16.52 -2.36
C PHE A 324 18.17 17.42 -2.06
N MET A 325 17.82 17.51 -0.79
CA MET A 325 16.87 18.52 -0.31
C MET A 325 17.55 19.88 -0.27
N LEU A 326 16.91 20.88 -0.84
CA LEU A 326 17.32 22.29 -0.81
C LEU A 326 16.72 22.99 0.41
N ARG A 327 17.27 24.14 0.79
CA ARG A 327 16.80 24.95 1.93
C ARG A 327 15.33 25.40 1.85
N ASP A 328 14.75 25.44 0.66
CA ASP A 328 13.32 25.75 0.46
C ASP A 328 12.40 24.52 0.62
N GLY A 329 12.98 23.35 0.92
CA GLY A 329 12.27 22.09 1.08
C GLY A 329 12.05 21.30 -0.21
N THR A 330 12.41 21.87 -1.37
CA THR A 330 12.34 21.15 -2.65
C THR A 330 13.51 20.18 -2.79
N TYR A 331 13.38 19.22 -3.71
CA TYR A 331 14.43 18.24 -3.99
C TYR A 331 14.98 18.44 -5.40
N LYS A 332 16.30 18.35 -5.54
CA LYS A 332 17.01 18.51 -6.82
C LYS A 332 18.05 17.40 -6.99
N GLN A 333 18.15 16.84 -8.19
CA GLN A 333 19.12 15.81 -8.53
C GLN A 333 20.55 16.35 -8.51
N ALA A 334 21.52 15.52 -8.12
CA ALA A 334 22.91 15.89 -7.93
C ALA A 334 23.53 16.49 -9.20
N HIS A 335 23.28 15.90 -10.36
CA HIS A 335 23.78 16.42 -11.65
C HIS A 335 23.16 17.77 -12.07
N SER A 336 22.05 18.17 -11.44
CA SER A 336 21.34 19.42 -11.73
C SER A 336 21.65 20.52 -10.71
N LEU A 337 22.46 20.23 -9.69
CA LEU A 337 22.88 21.21 -8.70
C LEU A 337 23.76 22.29 -9.33
N THR A 338 23.56 23.52 -8.90
CA THR A 338 24.33 24.70 -9.30
C THR A 338 24.89 25.40 -8.07
N LYS A 339 25.86 26.31 -8.26
CA LYS A 339 26.43 27.12 -7.16
C LYS A 339 25.41 28.04 -6.45
N LYS A 340 24.20 28.20 -7.01
CA LYS A 340 23.10 28.98 -6.41
C LYS A 340 22.21 28.13 -5.51
N ASP A 341 22.33 26.80 -5.57
CA ASP A 341 21.51 25.89 -4.80
C ASP A 341 22.13 25.68 -3.41
N SER A 342 21.34 25.95 -2.38
CA SER A 342 21.74 25.71 -0.98
C SER A 342 21.11 24.42 -0.50
N LEU A 343 21.94 23.41 -0.21
CA LEU A 343 21.49 22.16 0.37
C LEU A 343 20.98 22.36 1.81
N MET A 344 20.05 21.52 2.23
CA MET A 344 19.48 21.53 3.57
C MET A 344 20.49 20.94 4.58
N PRO A 345 21.01 21.72 5.54
CA PRO A 345 21.91 21.21 6.56
C PRO A 345 21.15 20.55 7.73
N LEU A 346 21.77 19.56 8.35
CA LEU A 346 21.35 19.05 9.65
C LEU A 346 22.01 19.87 10.77
N HIS A 347 21.29 20.84 11.33
CA HIS A 347 21.81 21.62 12.45
C HIS A 347 21.56 20.92 13.79
N LYS A 348 22.66 20.62 14.50
CA LYS A 348 22.63 20.05 15.85
C LYS A 348 23.33 20.97 16.84
N ARG A 349 22.91 20.93 18.11
CA ARG A 349 23.60 21.60 19.23
C ARG A 349 23.38 20.84 20.53
N ILE A 350 24.21 21.13 21.52
CA ILE A 350 24.00 20.68 22.89
C ILE A 350 23.23 21.74 23.69
N SER A 351 22.24 21.32 24.46
CA SER A 351 21.41 22.19 25.28
C SER A 351 22.24 22.81 26.41
N LYS A 352 22.00 24.10 26.65
CA LYS A 352 22.55 24.88 27.78
C LYS A 352 21.38 25.51 28.52
N ILE A 353 21.45 25.58 29.85
CA ILE A 353 20.39 26.22 30.66
C ILE A 353 20.29 27.69 30.29
N GLY A 354 19.08 28.13 29.95
CA GLY A 354 18.82 29.51 29.56
C GLY A 354 17.53 29.68 28.76
N GLY A 355 16.84 30.80 28.98
CA GLY A 355 15.54 31.08 28.35
C GLY A 355 14.50 30.01 28.70
N ARG A 356 14.00 29.29 27.69
CA ARG A 356 12.99 28.21 27.85
C ARG A 356 13.60 26.81 28.09
N ILE A 357 14.94 26.68 28.07
CA ILE A 357 15.63 25.39 28.23
C ILE A 357 15.95 25.17 29.70
N THR A 358 15.39 24.10 30.28
CA THR A 358 15.56 23.73 31.69
C THR A 358 16.56 22.60 31.92
N ILE A 359 17.06 21.96 30.86
CA ILE A 359 17.97 20.81 30.94
C ILE A 359 19.25 21.05 30.12
N GLU A 360 20.40 20.68 30.69
CA GLU A 360 21.73 20.83 30.08
C GLU A 360 22.32 19.48 29.62
N GLY A 361 23.10 19.53 28.55
CA GLY A 361 23.88 18.40 28.06
C GLY A 361 23.11 17.44 27.14
N TYR A 362 21.94 17.83 26.65
CA TYR A 362 21.14 17.02 25.72
C TYR A 362 21.33 17.51 24.29
N GLU A 363 21.38 16.57 23.34
CA GLU A 363 21.39 16.93 21.93
C GLU A 363 20.02 17.52 21.51
N MET A 364 20.08 18.59 20.72
CA MET A 364 18.95 19.21 20.08
C MET A 364 19.20 19.32 18.58
N VAL A 365 18.14 19.17 17.79
CA VAL A 365 18.13 19.37 16.33
C VAL A 365 17.22 20.54 15.96
N TRP A 366 17.61 21.29 14.92
CA TRP A 366 16.79 22.38 14.38
C TRP A 366 15.72 21.83 13.45
N ASP A 367 14.46 22.09 13.79
CA ASP A 367 13.30 21.71 13.02
C ASP A 367 12.92 22.76 11.97
N GLN A 368 12.31 22.34 10.86
CA GLN A 368 11.89 23.24 9.77
C GLN A 368 10.89 24.32 10.25
N ASN A 369 10.14 24.06 11.32
CA ASN A 369 9.29 25.05 11.98
C ASN A 369 10.04 26.09 12.83
N LYS A 370 11.35 26.25 12.60
CA LYS A 370 12.22 27.23 13.26
C LYS A 370 12.29 27.08 14.77
N LYS A 371 12.33 25.84 15.26
CA LYS A 371 12.45 25.51 16.69
C LYS A 371 13.53 24.47 16.93
N TRP A 372 14.20 24.56 18.07
CA TRP A 372 15.09 23.50 18.54
C TRP A 372 14.28 22.44 19.27
N ILE A 373 14.42 21.18 18.86
CA ILE A 373 13.77 20.02 19.47
C ILE A 373 14.85 19.15 20.09
N PHE A 374 14.61 18.64 21.30
CA PHE A 374 15.50 17.65 21.90
C PHE A 374 15.44 16.33 21.14
N THR A 375 16.58 15.76 20.76
CA THR A 375 16.60 14.54 19.92
C THR A 375 15.90 13.37 20.61
N HIS A 376 16.04 13.19 21.93
CA HIS A 376 15.33 12.13 22.67
C HIS A 376 13.80 12.22 22.58
N MET A 377 13.23 13.41 22.33
CA MET A 377 11.79 13.56 22.10
C MET A 377 11.39 13.01 20.73
N LEU A 378 12.27 13.08 19.73
CA LEU A 378 12.05 12.46 18.42
C LEU A 378 12.10 10.93 18.54
N SER A 379 12.99 10.40 19.38
CA SER A 379 13.09 8.97 19.69
C SER A 379 11.84 8.46 20.41
N ASP A 380 11.33 9.23 21.36
CA ASP A 380 10.07 8.96 22.05
C ASP A 380 8.87 8.94 21.09
N GLU A 381 8.77 9.94 20.22
CA GLU A 381 7.73 10.00 19.20
C GLU A 381 7.80 8.82 18.22
N HIS A 382 9.02 8.43 17.82
CA HIS A 382 9.24 7.24 16.98
C HIS A 382 8.71 5.97 17.66
N ASN A 383 9.06 5.75 18.93
CA ASN A 383 8.65 4.57 19.68
C ASN A 383 7.14 4.51 19.92
N LEU A 384 6.50 5.66 20.21
CA LEU A 384 5.04 5.75 20.30
C LEU A 384 4.38 5.38 18.96
N GLY A 385 4.89 5.93 17.85
CA GLY A 385 4.36 5.64 16.51
C GLY A 385 4.52 4.16 16.11
N LYS A 386 5.52 3.46 16.65
CA LYS A 386 5.75 2.03 16.45
C LYS A 386 5.06 1.14 17.49
N GLY A 387 4.41 1.71 18.50
CA GLY A 387 3.75 0.96 19.58
C GLY A 387 4.71 0.20 20.50
N VAL A 388 5.98 0.63 20.59
CA VAL A 388 6.97 0.04 21.52
C VAL A 388 6.52 0.24 22.97
N TYR A 389 5.92 1.39 23.23
CA TYR A 389 5.22 1.73 24.47
C TYR A 389 4.08 2.71 24.18
N SER A 390 3.28 3.00 25.21
CA SER A 390 2.13 3.91 25.17
C SER A 390 2.35 5.13 26.07
N GLU A 391 1.62 6.21 25.80
CA GLU A 391 1.69 7.44 26.61
C GLU A 391 1.28 7.22 28.07
N THR A 392 0.45 6.21 28.35
CA THR A 392 -0.02 5.88 29.70
C THR A 392 1.05 5.27 30.60
N GLN A 393 2.20 4.84 30.05
CA GLN A 393 3.30 4.26 30.83
C GLN A 393 4.12 5.30 31.60
N GLY A 394 3.97 6.58 31.29
CA GLY A 394 4.61 7.66 32.03
C GLY A 394 4.96 8.87 31.19
N ASN A 395 5.25 9.97 31.89
CA ASN A 395 5.56 11.27 31.28
C ASN A 395 7.06 11.57 31.21
N VAL A 396 7.89 10.78 31.91
CA VAL A 396 9.34 10.99 31.94
C VAL A 396 10.01 10.10 30.90
N ARG A 397 10.86 10.69 30.06
CA ARG A 397 11.70 9.99 29.09
C ARG A 397 13.07 9.78 29.71
N HIS A 398 13.54 8.55 29.71
CA HIS A 398 14.79 8.18 30.35
C HIS A 398 15.70 7.42 29.39
N HIS A 399 16.97 7.78 29.38
CA HIS A 399 18.04 7.07 28.67
C HIS A 399 18.47 5.86 29.49
N ILE A 400 18.31 4.64 28.97
CA ILE A 400 18.61 3.40 29.71
C ILE A 400 20.09 3.38 30.16
N ASP A 401 20.99 3.85 29.31
CA ASP A 401 22.44 3.91 29.55
C ASP A 401 22.91 5.18 30.29
N PHE A 402 21.99 6.09 30.68
CA PHE A 402 22.29 7.38 31.30
C PHE A 402 23.13 8.34 30.44
N ASN A 403 23.40 8.00 29.18
CA ASN A 403 24.09 8.85 28.22
C ASN A 403 23.09 9.75 27.48
N LYS A 404 23.04 11.02 27.88
CA LYS A 404 22.14 12.06 27.32
C LYS A 404 22.29 12.28 25.81
N LEU A 405 23.39 11.82 25.21
CA LEU A 405 23.68 11.96 23.79
C LEU A 405 23.31 10.69 22.99
N ASN A 406 23.07 9.56 23.66
CA ASN A 406 22.62 8.34 23.01
C ASN A 406 21.09 8.36 22.83
N ASN A 407 20.62 9.05 21.80
CA ASN A 407 19.18 9.15 21.51
C ASN A 407 18.70 8.03 20.58
N ASN A 408 19.38 6.88 20.51
CA ASN A 408 18.84 5.72 19.82
C ASN A 408 17.45 5.37 20.40
N PRO A 409 16.40 5.19 19.59
CA PRO A 409 15.08 4.80 20.09
C PRO A 409 15.09 3.56 21.00
N THR A 410 16.01 2.61 20.78
CA THR A 410 16.19 1.44 21.66
C THR A 410 16.73 1.79 23.06
N ASN A 411 17.33 2.97 23.23
CA ASN A 411 17.87 3.47 24.50
C ASN A 411 16.89 4.39 25.26
N ILE A 412 15.69 4.66 24.73
CA ILE A 412 14.72 5.57 25.34
C ILE A 412 13.49 4.82 25.85
N ILE A 413 13.20 4.96 27.15
CA ILE A 413 12.00 4.41 27.78
C ILE A 413 11.12 5.50 28.39
N ARG A 414 9.83 5.18 28.58
CA ARG A 414 8.91 5.97 29.39
C ARG A 414 8.74 5.34 30.76
N VAL A 415 8.85 6.16 31.79
CA VAL A 415 8.63 5.77 33.19
C VAL A 415 7.76 6.79 33.91
N SER A 416 7.03 6.35 34.93
CA SER A 416 6.33 7.26 35.84
C SER A 416 7.34 8.10 36.62
N LYS A 417 6.87 9.17 37.29
CA LYS A 417 7.76 10.01 38.10
C LYS A 417 8.36 9.20 39.25
N GLU A 418 7.57 8.32 39.86
CA GLU A 418 7.98 7.42 40.93
C GLU A 418 9.00 6.40 40.41
N GLY A 419 8.72 5.77 39.25
CA GLY A 419 9.63 4.81 38.62
C GLY A 419 10.96 5.44 38.18
N HIS A 420 10.92 6.69 37.70
CA HIS A 420 12.13 7.44 37.40
C HIS A 420 12.97 7.69 38.64
N LEU A 421 12.35 8.08 39.77
CA LEU A 421 13.07 8.30 41.02
C LEU A 421 13.73 7.01 41.51
N ILE A 422 13.04 5.87 41.43
CA ILE A 422 13.58 4.55 41.77
C ILE A 422 14.81 4.22 40.90
N LEU A 423 14.75 4.43 39.59
CA LEU A 423 15.89 4.22 38.69
C LEU A 423 17.10 5.07 39.08
N HIS A 424 16.89 6.34 39.47
CA HIS A 424 17.97 7.19 39.96
C HIS A 424 18.51 6.71 41.30
N THR A 425 17.66 6.26 42.23
CA THR A 425 18.11 5.68 43.51
C THR A 425 18.97 4.42 43.29
N GLU A 426 18.52 3.50 42.44
CA GLU A 426 19.29 2.28 42.11
C GLU A 426 20.60 2.61 41.38
N HIS A 427 20.59 3.61 40.50
CA HIS A 427 21.80 4.03 39.79
C HIS A 427 22.78 4.78 40.70
N LEU A 428 22.28 5.57 41.66
CA LEU A 428 23.09 6.23 42.69
C LEU A 428 23.85 5.19 43.52
N GLU A 429 23.25 4.06 43.88
CA GLU A 429 23.96 2.98 44.57
C GLU A 429 25.08 2.35 43.73
N LYS A 430 24.91 2.33 42.40
CA LYS A 430 25.88 1.77 41.43
C LYS A 430 26.99 2.75 41.04
N THR A 431 26.76 4.06 41.14
CA THR A 431 27.69 5.11 40.65
C THR A 431 28.34 5.96 41.74
N LEU A 432 27.83 5.96 42.98
CA LEU A 432 28.45 6.67 44.09
C LEU A 432 29.50 5.81 44.81
N HIS A 433 30.77 6.20 44.69
CA HIS A 433 31.90 5.65 45.46
C HIS A 433 32.21 6.42 46.76
N ARG A 434 31.32 7.31 47.21
CA ARG A 434 31.49 8.13 48.43
C ARG A 434 30.33 7.92 49.42
N GLU A 435 30.66 7.54 50.65
CA GLU A 435 29.72 7.16 51.73
C GLU A 435 28.81 8.32 52.17
N ASP A 436 29.29 9.55 52.17
CA ASP A 436 28.59 10.74 52.67
C ASP A 436 27.34 11.13 51.85
N ILE A 437 27.31 10.76 50.56
CA ILE A 437 26.17 11.04 49.67
C ILE A 437 25.13 9.90 49.73
N LYS A 438 25.55 8.67 50.04
CA LYS A 438 24.65 7.52 50.25
C LYS A 438 23.75 7.73 51.47
N GLU A 439 24.28 8.31 52.55
CA GLU A 439 23.49 8.62 53.75
C GLU A 439 22.42 9.69 53.51
N LYS A 440 22.75 10.76 52.78
CA LYS A 440 21.77 11.81 52.45
C LYS A 440 20.61 11.31 51.60
N SER A 441 20.86 10.34 50.73
CA SER A 441 19.82 9.74 49.87
C SER A 441 18.86 8.81 50.62
N ARG A 442 19.26 8.30 51.80
CA ARG A 442 18.41 7.47 52.67
C ARG A 442 17.48 8.28 53.59
N GLY A 443 17.78 9.57 53.79
CA GLY A 443 17.08 10.45 54.75
C GLY A 443 15.80 11.14 54.23
N GLY A 444 15.45 10.97 52.96
CA GLY A 444 14.19 11.48 52.40
C GLY A 444 13.13 10.38 52.30
N LYS A 445 12.55 9.98 53.44
CA LYS A 445 11.34 9.16 53.50
C LYS A 445 10.13 10.01 53.87
#